data_AF-A0A6A4GI16-F1
#
_entry.id   AF-A0A6A4GI16-F1
#
_cell.length_a   1.000
_cell.length_b   1.000
_cell.length_c   1.000
_cell.angle_alpha   90.00
_cell.angle_beta   90.00
_cell.angle_gamma   90.00
#
_symmetry.space_group_name_H-M   'P 1'
#
loop_
_entity.id
_entity.type
_entity.pdbx_description
1 polymer ?
#
loop_
_entity_poly.entity_id
_entity_poly.type
_entity_poly.pdbx_seq_one_letter_code
_entity_poly.pdbx_strand_id
1 'polypeptide(L)'
;MEDDVAGGDYNPFWKGFPFCNIHDAITPDVLHHLYQGVIKHLIAWIQSLMTEDKFDFRLQSLPPAFGVRHFKGGISSLSQVTGPERKNLAKILIACLVGKIDSRGIIATHSLLDFILLAQYPSHDGRTLTYMTQALDSWHANREFFKEKAVCKNFNIPKFHSLLHYVPSIQMQGTTDNGNMEAFEHLHITFAKDGWGASNKRDAFPQMITWLSQQEKVASFDFFRQWKSHIELEESGLDNDADNDASVTVVNGDEEVVPENKSKVNFGIQLAKRAPEPNKPIVTIACDHHAPTFITSLKLFLNGLCPKPQSRTDALKTPLPFDSLNVWHQVKIAPLSLFEDEELSETVKALPIWKHSEISRFDTVLVLDSNARESTGVAGKKK
;
A
#
# COMPACT_ATOMS: atom_id res chain seq x y z
N MET A 1 42.93 -24.79 8.20
CA MET A 1 42.90 -23.33 8.32
C MET A 1 41.61 -23.02 9.03
N GLU A 2 41.73 -22.41 10.20
CA GLU A 2 40.63 -21.97 11.04
C GLU A 2 39.96 -20.79 10.33
N ASP A 3 38.96 -21.07 9.50
CA ASP A 3 38.13 -20.02 8.93
C ASP A 3 36.95 -19.78 9.89
N ASP A 4 37.13 -18.70 10.64
CA ASP A 4 36.16 -18.06 11.51
C ASP A 4 34.83 -17.86 10.76
N VAL A 5 33.79 -18.57 11.19
CA VAL A 5 32.45 -18.59 10.56
C VAL A 5 31.69 -17.26 10.76
N ALA A 6 32.35 -16.25 11.34
CA ALA A 6 31.92 -14.86 11.35
C ALA A 6 32.89 -14.01 10.48
N GLY A 7 33.02 -14.36 9.21
CA GLY A 7 33.98 -13.77 8.27
C GLY A 7 33.78 -12.27 8.02
N GLY A 8 34.54 -11.43 8.73
CA GLY A 8 34.89 -10.10 8.25
C GLY A 8 36.15 -10.22 7.39
N ASP A 9 36.05 -9.97 6.09
CA ASP A 9 37.24 -9.83 5.25
C ASP A 9 37.94 -8.50 5.58
N TYR A 10 39.14 -8.59 6.14
CA TYR A 10 39.96 -7.42 6.49
C TYR A 10 40.58 -6.75 5.24
N ASN A 11 40.46 -7.36 4.06
CA ASN A 11 40.73 -6.74 2.78
C ASN A 11 39.42 -6.42 2.08
N PRO A 12 38.89 -5.19 2.21
CA PRO A 12 37.65 -4.84 1.53
C PRO A 12 37.79 -5.04 0.02
N PHE A 13 36.75 -5.58 -0.62
CA PHE A 13 36.79 -5.90 -2.05
C PHE A 13 37.11 -4.67 -2.93
N TRP A 14 36.83 -3.45 -2.44
CA TRP A 14 37.11 -2.19 -3.13
C TRP A 14 38.56 -1.68 -2.98
N LYS A 15 39.44 -2.37 -2.24
CA LYS A 15 40.84 -1.96 -1.99
C LYS A 15 41.65 -1.70 -3.27
N GLY A 16 41.32 -2.39 -4.37
CA GLY A 16 41.97 -2.24 -5.67
C GLY A 16 41.42 -1.13 -6.56
N PHE A 17 40.42 -0.37 -6.10
CA PHE A 17 39.69 0.61 -6.91
C PHE A 17 39.95 2.05 -6.39
N PRO A 18 41.11 2.67 -6.73
CA PRO A 18 41.54 3.95 -6.14
C PRO A 18 40.66 5.15 -6.52
N PHE A 19 39.81 5.00 -7.53
CA PHE A 19 38.86 6.03 -7.98
C PHE A 19 37.40 5.72 -7.59
N CYS A 20 37.16 4.62 -6.87
CA CYS A 20 35.84 4.27 -6.38
C CYS A 20 35.66 4.77 -4.95
N ASN A 21 34.75 5.72 -4.75
CA ASN A 21 34.27 6.06 -3.42
C ASN A 21 33.16 5.08 -3.05
N ILE A 22 33.47 4.12 -2.17
CA ILE A 22 32.49 3.10 -1.74
C ILE A 22 31.25 3.72 -1.08
N HIS A 23 31.37 4.92 -0.51
CA HIS A 23 30.23 5.61 0.09
C HIS A 23 29.16 5.99 -0.95
N ASP A 24 29.57 6.20 -2.20
CA ASP A 24 28.67 6.50 -3.32
C ASP A 24 27.98 5.24 -3.87
N ALA A 25 28.38 4.04 -3.42
CA ALA A 25 27.72 2.78 -3.74
C ALA A 25 26.62 2.41 -2.73
N ILE A 26 26.50 3.15 -1.61
CA ILE A 26 25.49 2.89 -0.60
C ILE A 26 24.21 3.61 -1.03
N THR A 27 23.22 2.83 -1.48
CA THR A 27 21.93 3.36 -1.89
C THR A 27 20.98 3.56 -0.69
N PRO A 28 20.04 4.51 -0.77
CA PRO A 28 18.98 4.64 0.23
C PRO A 28 18.06 3.42 0.21
N ASP A 29 17.80 2.85 1.40
CA ASP A 29 16.91 1.70 1.57
C ASP A 29 15.70 2.10 2.42
N VAL A 30 14.51 2.11 1.83
CA VAL A 30 13.28 2.50 2.52
C VAL A 30 12.92 1.52 3.64
N LEU A 31 13.00 0.22 3.39
CA LEU A 31 12.61 -0.78 4.37
C LEU A 31 13.54 -0.77 5.59
N HIS A 32 14.85 -0.92 5.36
CA HIS A 32 15.83 -1.12 6.41
C HIS A 32 16.27 0.18 7.06
N HIS A 33 16.33 1.30 6.34
CA HIS A 33 16.72 2.57 6.93
C HIS A 33 15.53 3.29 7.56
N LEU A 34 14.43 3.42 6.82
CA LEU A 34 13.31 4.22 7.27
C LEU A 34 12.37 3.43 8.19
N TYR A 35 11.81 2.31 7.71
CA TYR A 35 10.81 1.58 8.50
C TYR A 35 11.44 0.78 9.66
N GLN A 36 12.43 -0.07 9.39
CA GLN A 36 13.09 -0.88 10.42
C GLN A 36 14.13 -0.11 11.24
N GLY A 37 14.57 1.06 10.78
CA GLY A 37 15.48 1.94 11.49
C GLY A 37 14.75 3.10 12.18
N VAL A 38 14.45 4.15 11.42
CA VAL A 38 13.89 5.42 11.94
C VAL A 38 12.55 5.22 12.64
N ILE A 39 11.57 4.61 11.97
CA ILE A 39 10.22 4.38 12.53
C ILE A 39 10.29 3.46 13.74
N LYS A 40 11.17 2.45 13.73
CA LYS A 40 11.39 1.59 14.89
C LYS A 40 11.78 2.37 16.15
N HIS A 41 12.76 3.27 16.04
CA HIS A 41 13.16 4.10 17.16
C HIS A 41 12.07 5.10 17.57
N LEU A 42 11.39 5.70 16.59
CA LEU A 42 10.31 6.65 16.84
C LEU A 42 9.16 6.02 17.64
N ILE A 43 8.72 4.82 17.26
CA ILE A 43 7.66 4.09 17.98
C ILE A 43 8.11 3.78 19.41
N ALA A 44 9.35 3.33 19.61
CA ALA A 44 9.88 3.04 20.95
C ALA A 44 9.90 4.29 21.84
N TRP A 45 10.25 5.46 21.28
CA TRP A 45 10.19 6.73 21.98
C TRP A 45 8.75 7.13 22.32
N ILE A 46 7.81 6.92 21.41
CA ILE A 46 6.38 7.19 21.64
C ILE A 46 5.78 6.28 22.72
N GLN A 47 6.09 4.98 22.71
CA GLN A 47 5.69 4.04 23.76
C GLN A 47 6.25 4.46 25.12
N SER A 48 7.49 4.97 25.16
CA SER A 48 8.09 5.51 26.38
C SER A 48 7.41 6.82 26.85
N LEU A 49 6.98 7.69 25.92
CA LEU A 49 6.31 8.96 26.23
C LEU A 49 4.90 8.76 26.79
N MET A 50 4.15 7.83 26.21
CA MET A 50 2.72 7.68 26.49
C MET A 50 2.39 6.44 27.33
N THR A 51 3.35 5.55 27.57
CA THR A 51 3.18 4.15 28.02
C THR A 51 2.56 3.25 26.95
N GLU A 52 2.95 1.98 26.94
CA GLU A 52 2.48 0.96 25.99
C GLU A 52 0.95 0.83 26.03
N ASP A 53 0.35 0.69 27.22
CA ASP A 53 -1.10 0.54 27.38
C ASP A 53 -1.91 1.69 26.78
N LYS A 54 -1.46 2.94 26.96
CA LYS A 54 -2.20 4.10 26.42
C LYS A 54 -2.04 4.21 24.91
N PHE A 55 -0.87 3.84 24.39
CA PHE A 55 -0.63 3.82 22.96
C PHE A 55 -1.49 2.74 22.28
N ASP A 56 -1.51 1.54 22.85
CA ASP A 56 -2.34 0.43 22.38
C ASP A 56 -3.83 0.74 22.48
N PHE A 57 -4.30 1.34 23.57
CA PHE A 57 -5.68 1.79 23.70
C PHE A 57 -6.07 2.77 22.58
N ARG A 58 -5.16 3.67 22.19
CA ARG A 58 -5.40 4.64 21.10
C ARG A 58 -5.47 3.94 19.75
N LEU A 59 -4.59 2.99 19.49
CA LEU A 59 -4.62 2.17 18.28
C LEU A 59 -5.93 1.38 18.16
N GLN A 60 -6.42 0.83 19.27
CA GLN A 60 -7.68 0.09 19.33
C GLN A 60 -8.91 0.99 19.18
N SER A 61 -8.79 2.27 19.56
CA SER A 61 -9.90 3.24 19.50
C SER A 61 -10.07 3.88 18.12
N LEU A 62 -9.14 3.67 17.19
CA LEU A 62 -9.27 4.21 15.84
C LEU A 62 -10.41 3.49 15.10
N PRO A 63 -11.33 4.22 14.46
CA PRO A 63 -12.35 3.58 13.64
C PRO A 63 -11.66 2.84 12.47
N PRO A 64 -12.23 1.71 12.02
CA PRO A 64 -11.78 1.08 10.78
C PRO A 64 -11.78 2.10 9.63
N ALA A 65 -10.67 2.18 8.91
CA ALA A 65 -10.47 3.08 7.80
C ALA A 65 -9.86 2.33 6.60
N PHE A 66 -10.17 2.78 5.39
CA PHE A 66 -9.67 2.16 4.17
C PHE A 66 -8.16 2.32 4.02
N GLY A 67 -7.49 1.30 3.46
CA GLY A 67 -6.05 1.30 3.19
C GLY A 67 -5.16 1.23 4.44
N VAL A 68 -5.75 1.00 5.61
CA VAL A 68 -5.10 1.04 6.92
C VAL A 68 -5.45 -0.20 7.73
N ARG A 69 -4.44 -0.85 8.29
CA ARG A 69 -4.64 -1.98 9.22
C ARG A 69 -5.18 -1.52 10.57
N HIS A 70 -6.24 -2.17 11.03
CA HIS A 70 -6.75 -2.00 12.40
C HIS A 70 -6.00 -2.91 13.38
N PHE A 71 -5.38 -2.32 14.42
CA PHE A 71 -4.64 -3.04 15.45
C PHE A 71 -5.53 -3.38 16.65
N LYS A 72 -6.37 -4.42 16.51
CA LYS A 72 -7.34 -4.82 17.55
C LYS A 72 -6.69 -5.20 18.90
N GLY A 73 -5.47 -5.73 18.87
CA GLY A 73 -4.71 -6.09 20.08
C GLY A 73 -3.70 -5.04 20.52
N GLY A 74 -3.62 -3.88 19.84
CA GLY A 74 -2.47 -2.99 19.96
C GLY A 74 -1.24 -3.53 19.24
N ILE A 75 -0.07 -2.94 19.52
CA ILE A 75 1.22 -3.38 18.99
C ILE A 75 2.12 -4.04 20.03
N SER A 76 1.90 -3.81 21.32
CA SER A 76 2.79 -4.31 22.38
C SER A 76 2.67 -5.83 22.56
N SER A 77 1.57 -6.43 22.10
CA SER A 77 1.39 -7.88 22.05
C SER A 77 2.16 -8.57 20.92
N LEU A 78 2.73 -7.81 19.97
CA LEU A 78 3.46 -8.37 18.83
C LEU A 78 4.92 -8.64 19.23
N SER A 79 5.30 -9.90 19.29
CA SER A 79 6.67 -10.33 19.65
C SER A 79 7.72 -9.88 18.63
N GLN A 80 7.34 -9.75 17.35
CA GLN A 80 8.19 -9.24 16.27
C GLN A 80 7.37 -8.37 15.32
N VAL A 81 7.54 -7.05 15.41
CA VAL A 81 6.90 -6.10 14.48
C VAL A 81 7.67 -6.09 13.16
N THR A 82 7.04 -6.65 12.13
CA THR A 82 7.56 -6.79 10.76
C THR A 82 7.56 -5.46 10.00
N GLY A 83 8.27 -5.41 8.87
CA GLY A 83 8.26 -4.26 7.95
C GLY A 83 6.86 -3.80 7.55
N PRO A 84 6.00 -4.69 7.02
CA PRO A 84 4.61 -4.36 6.68
C PRO A 84 3.78 -3.82 7.86
N GLU A 85 4.00 -4.32 9.07
CA GLU A 85 3.33 -3.81 10.27
C GLU A 85 3.78 -2.39 10.61
N ARG A 86 5.07 -2.08 10.46
CA ARG A 86 5.57 -0.71 10.65
C ARG A 86 5.07 0.24 9.56
N LYS A 87 5.00 -0.21 8.30
CA LYS A 87 4.37 0.55 7.20
C LYS A 87 2.93 0.93 7.57
N ASN A 88 2.15 -0.04 8.02
CA ASN A 88 0.77 0.19 8.46
C ASN A 88 0.65 1.10 9.68
N LEU A 89 1.55 0.96 10.67
CA LEU A 89 1.55 1.80 11.85
C LEU A 89 1.90 3.26 11.50
N ALA A 90 2.84 3.47 10.58
CA ALA A 90 3.22 4.81 10.10
C ALA A 90 2.02 5.56 9.50
N LYS A 91 1.12 4.87 8.78
CA LYS A 91 -0.11 5.45 8.20
C LYS A 91 -1.06 6.06 9.25
N ILE A 92 -1.05 5.58 10.51
CA ILE A 92 -1.98 5.99 11.58
C ILE A 92 -1.31 6.69 12.77
N LEU A 93 0.02 6.74 12.81
CA LEU A 93 0.77 7.13 13.99
C LEU A 93 0.35 8.53 14.50
N ILE A 94 0.20 9.51 13.61
CA ILE A 94 -0.20 10.87 13.99
C ILE A 94 -1.57 10.89 14.65
N ALA A 95 -2.54 10.13 14.13
CA ALA A 95 -3.88 10.09 14.68
C ALA A 95 -3.89 9.62 16.15
N CYS A 96 -2.94 8.76 16.54
CA CYS A 96 -2.77 8.30 17.92
C CYS A 96 -2.16 9.37 18.84
N LEU A 97 -1.32 10.26 18.31
CA LEU A 97 -0.55 11.26 19.07
C LEU A 97 -1.32 12.55 19.36
N VAL A 98 -2.26 12.93 18.48
CA VAL A 98 -3.04 14.17 18.62
C VAL A 98 -3.71 14.25 20.00
N GLY A 99 -3.51 15.38 20.69
CA GLY A 99 -4.06 15.65 22.02
C GLY A 99 -3.40 14.88 23.17
N LYS A 100 -2.30 14.17 22.94
CA LYS A 100 -1.60 13.38 23.96
C LYS A 100 -0.15 13.80 24.19
N ILE A 101 0.54 14.26 23.15
CA ILE A 101 1.88 14.81 23.25
C ILE A 101 1.88 16.28 22.83
N ASP A 102 2.97 16.99 23.18
CA ASP A 102 3.15 18.38 22.77
C ASP A 102 3.18 18.51 21.25
N SER A 103 2.66 19.64 20.75
CA SER A 103 2.71 20.03 19.35
C SER A 103 4.08 19.85 18.70
N ARG A 104 5.18 20.14 19.41
CA ARG A 104 6.55 19.98 18.92
C ARG A 104 6.90 18.53 18.62
N GLY A 105 6.45 17.60 19.48
CA GLY A 105 6.61 16.16 19.24
C GLY A 105 5.76 15.66 18.07
N ILE A 106 4.56 16.21 17.90
CA ILE A 106 3.70 15.90 16.75
C ILE A 106 4.36 16.36 15.46
N ILE A 107 4.87 17.61 15.41
CA ILE A 107 5.56 18.16 14.24
C ILE A 107 6.78 17.31 13.90
N ALA A 108 7.62 16.99 14.88
CA ALA A 108 8.80 16.14 14.65
C ALA A 108 8.42 14.76 14.08
N THR A 109 7.40 14.11 14.64
CA THR A 109 6.91 12.81 14.14
C THR A 109 6.36 12.95 12.72
N HIS A 110 5.55 13.99 12.46
CA HIS A 110 4.95 14.25 11.15
C HIS A 110 6.03 14.48 10.09
N SER A 111 7.05 15.26 10.41
CA SER A 111 8.17 15.54 9.52
C SER A 111 8.94 14.29 9.10
N LEU A 112 9.12 13.32 10.01
CA LEU A 112 9.69 12.02 9.63
C LEU A 112 8.76 11.23 8.72
N LEU A 113 7.45 11.23 8.98
CA LEU A 113 6.48 10.54 8.12
C LEU A 113 6.40 11.16 6.72
N ASP A 114 6.42 12.50 6.63
CA ASP A 114 6.49 13.22 5.35
C ASP A 114 7.74 12.84 4.58
N PHE A 115 8.90 12.84 5.25
CA PHE A 115 10.16 12.44 4.63
C PHE A 115 10.09 11.02 4.07
N ILE A 116 9.51 10.09 4.82
CA ILE A 116 9.37 8.68 4.40
C ILE A 116 8.41 8.54 3.22
N LEU A 117 7.30 9.28 3.24
CA LEU A 117 6.36 9.30 2.12
C LEU A 117 7.02 9.86 0.86
N LEU A 118 7.75 10.98 0.98
CA LEU A 118 8.46 11.60 -0.12
C LEU A 118 9.57 10.70 -0.67
N ALA A 119 10.31 10.00 0.19
CA ALA A 119 11.35 9.06 -0.23
C ALA A 119 10.82 7.96 -1.17
N GLN A 120 9.54 7.58 -1.02
CA GLN A 120 8.90 6.53 -1.81
C GLN A 120 8.27 7.03 -3.11
N TYR A 121 8.46 8.30 -3.49
CA TYR A 121 7.89 8.79 -4.74
C TYR A 121 8.57 8.10 -5.94
N PRO A 122 7.79 7.64 -6.93
CA PRO A 122 8.33 6.97 -8.12
C PRO A 122 9.02 7.96 -9.08
N SER A 123 8.92 9.26 -8.80
CA SER A 123 9.64 10.30 -9.54
C SER A 123 9.82 11.54 -8.67
N HIS A 124 10.91 12.26 -8.93
CA HIS A 124 11.24 13.50 -8.23
C HIS A 124 11.52 14.65 -9.20
N ASP A 125 11.10 15.84 -8.80
CA ASP A 125 11.50 17.11 -9.42
C ASP A 125 12.15 18.01 -8.35
N GLY A 126 12.62 19.19 -8.74
CA GLY A 126 13.24 20.13 -7.80
C GLY A 126 12.31 20.54 -6.65
N ARG A 127 10.99 20.50 -6.85
CA ARG A 127 9.99 20.87 -5.85
C ARG A 127 9.79 19.75 -4.83
N THR A 128 9.66 18.50 -5.24
CA THR A 128 9.51 17.36 -4.32
C THR A 128 10.79 17.12 -3.52
N LEU A 129 11.97 17.33 -4.11
CA LEU A 129 13.25 17.30 -3.37
C LEU A 129 13.33 18.43 -2.34
N THR A 130 12.80 19.61 -2.66
CA THR A 130 12.69 20.72 -1.70
C THR A 130 11.78 20.35 -0.53
N TYR A 131 10.64 19.69 -0.78
CA TYR A 131 9.76 19.19 0.28
C TYR A 131 10.46 18.18 1.18
N MET A 132 11.27 17.29 0.61
CA MET A 132 12.00 16.29 1.38
C MET A 132 13.06 16.95 2.29
N THR A 133 13.75 17.96 1.78
CA THR A 133 14.70 18.76 2.56
C THR A 133 14.00 19.51 3.69
N GLN A 134 12.87 20.16 3.39
CA GLN A 134 12.07 20.88 4.39
C GLN A 134 11.51 19.96 5.48
N ALA A 135 11.10 18.74 5.12
CA ALA A 135 10.70 17.73 6.10
C ALA A 135 11.86 17.38 7.04
N LEU A 136 13.08 17.21 6.49
CA LEU A 136 14.27 16.94 7.31
C LEU A 136 14.66 18.12 8.20
N ASP A 137 14.57 19.35 7.69
CA ASP A 137 14.82 20.57 8.46
C ASP A 137 13.83 20.72 9.62
N SER A 138 12.53 20.47 9.34
CA SER A 138 11.49 20.49 10.36
C SER A 138 11.71 19.40 11.42
N TRP A 139 12.17 18.21 11.03
CA TRP A 139 12.62 17.21 12.00
C TRP A 139 13.76 17.75 12.87
N HIS A 140 14.81 18.32 12.28
CA HIS A 140 15.95 18.85 13.03
C HIS A 140 15.59 19.98 13.99
N ALA A 141 14.65 20.86 13.60
CA ALA A 141 14.18 21.95 14.44
C ALA A 141 13.37 21.46 15.67
N ASN A 142 12.71 20.31 15.56
CA ASN A 142 11.75 19.84 16.59
C ASN A 142 12.22 18.60 17.37
N ARG A 143 13.23 17.85 16.88
CA ARG A 143 13.68 16.58 17.47
C ARG A 143 14.11 16.67 18.92
N GLU A 144 14.65 17.81 19.36
CA GLU A 144 15.12 18.00 20.76
C GLU A 144 14.00 17.76 21.78
N PHE A 145 12.73 17.82 21.38
CA PHE A 145 11.58 17.32 22.14
C PHE A 145 11.81 15.93 22.75
N PHE A 146 12.28 14.96 21.97
CA PHE A 146 12.46 13.60 22.45
C PHE A 146 13.60 13.46 23.47
N LYS A 147 14.60 14.36 23.42
CA LYS A 147 15.67 14.45 24.43
C LYS A 147 15.19 15.11 25.71
N GLU A 148 14.47 16.23 25.59
CA GLU A 148 13.92 16.95 26.74
C GLU A 148 12.94 16.09 27.55
N LYS A 149 12.20 15.19 26.88
CA LYS A 149 11.34 14.20 27.53
C LYS A 149 12.08 12.95 28.01
N ALA A 150 13.41 12.91 27.92
CA ALA A 150 14.28 11.83 28.35
C ALA A 150 13.98 10.44 27.73
N VAL A 151 13.26 10.40 26.60
CA VAL A 151 12.98 9.15 25.87
C VAL A 151 14.06 8.82 24.83
N CYS A 152 14.89 9.81 24.49
CA CYS A 152 16.02 9.67 23.58
C CYS A 152 17.26 10.32 24.20
N LYS A 153 18.35 9.56 24.35
CA LYS A 153 19.62 10.10 24.90
C LYS A 153 20.33 10.99 23.90
N ASN A 154 20.39 10.57 22.63
CA ASN A 154 21.00 11.30 21.53
C ASN A 154 20.49 10.75 20.19
N PHE A 155 20.76 11.48 19.11
CA PHE A 155 20.39 11.09 17.75
C PHE A 155 21.59 10.51 16.97
N ASN A 156 22.63 10.04 17.66
CA ASN A 156 23.81 9.43 17.02
C ASN A 156 23.50 7.98 16.62
N ILE A 157 22.46 7.84 15.81
CA ILE A 157 21.94 6.57 15.30
C ILE A 157 22.24 6.58 13.80
N PRO A 158 23.00 5.62 13.26
CA PRO A 158 23.39 5.60 11.85
C PRO A 158 22.20 5.75 10.89
N LYS A 159 21.05 5.15 11.21
CA LYS A 159 19.82 5.23 10.40
C LYS A 159 19.15 6.62 10.41
N PHE A 160 19.39 7.45 11.44
CA PHE A 160 18.98 8.86 11.40
C PHE A 160 19.98 9.72 10.64
N HIS A 161 21.27 9.40 10.74
CA HIS A 161 22.30 10.09 9.95
C HIS A 161 22.10 9.86 8.45
N SER A 162 21.69 8.66 8.04
CA SER A 162 21.44 8.34 6.63
C SER A 162 20.39 9.23 5.97
N LEU A 163 19.47 9.84 6.72
CA LEU A 163 18.47 10.76 6.19
C LEU A 163 19.10 11.95 5.44
N LEU A 164 20.28 12.40 5.86
CA LEU A 164 21.03 13.48 5.22
C LEU A 164 21.44 13.15 3.78
N HIS A 165 21.53 11.86 3.46
CA HIS A 165 22.07 11.39 2.17
C HIS A 165 20.98 11.07 1.15
N TYR A 166 19.69 11.03 1.52
CA TYR A 166 18.63 10.67 0.58
C TYR A 166 18.51 11.62 -0.60
N VAL A 167 18.48 12.95 -0.37
CA VAL A 167 18.34 13.91 -1.47
C VAL A 167 19.54 13.86 -2.43
N PRO A 168 20.81 13.89 -1.96
CA PRO A 168 21.96 13.68 -2.82
C PRO A 168 21.94 12.34 -3.57
N SER A 169 21.61 11.24 -2.88
CA SER A 169 21.52 9.92 -3.51
C SER A 169 20.44 9.87 -4.57
N ILE A 170 19.26 10.46 -4.35
CA ILE A 170 18.18 10.49 -5.33
C ILE A 170 18.61 11.27 -6.58
N GLN A 171 19.33 12.38 -6.41
CA GLN A 171 19.86 13.16 -7.53
C GLN A 171 20.92 12.40 -8.33
N MET A 172 21.73 11.57 -7.66
CA MET A 172 22.84 10.85 -8.29
C MET A 172 22.42 9.51 -8.90
N GLN A 173 21.54 8.77 -8.23
CA GLN A 173 21.24 7.36 -8.48
C GLN A 173 19.80 7.10 -8.93
N GLY A 174 18.92 8.11 -8.84
CA GLY A 174 17.49 7.98 -9.12
C GLY A 174 16.65 7.65 -7.87
N THR A 175 15.39 7.33 -8.10
CA THR A 175 14.40 7.03 -7.05
C THR A 175 14.77 5.79 -6.23
N THR A 176 14.23 5.68 -5.01
CA THR A 176 14.66 4.66 -4.04
C THR A 176 14.19 3.24 -4.38
N ASP A 177 13.19 3.11 -5.24
CA ASP A 177 12.69 1.83 -5.77
C ASP A 177 13.80 1.03 -6.47
N ASN A 178 14.66 1.69 -7.25
CA ASN A 178 15.77 1.06 -7.96
C ASN A 178 16.85 0.46 -7.04
N GLY A 179 16.96 0.96 -5.80
CA GLY A 179 17.98 0.56 -4.84
C GLY A 179 17.45 -0.21 -3.62
N ASN A 180 16.15 -0.50 -3.57
CA ASN A 180 15.49 -1.10 -2.41
C ASN A 180 15.85 -2.59 -2.28
N MET A 181 16.23 -3.02 -1.07
CA MET A 181 16.59 -4.41 -0.81
C MET A 181 15.39 -5.36 -0.67
N GLU A 182 14.15 -4.84 -0.69
CA GLU A 182 12.94 -5.68 -0.66
C GLU A 182 12.96 -6.76 -1.76
N ALA A 183 13.38 -6.40 -2.98
CA ALA A 183 13.55 -7.37 -4.07
C ALA A 183 14.55 -8.48 -3.73
N PHE A 184 15.68 -8.15 -3.11
CA PHE A 184 16.68 -9.13 -2.68
C PHE A 184 16.20 -9.98 -1.50
N GLU A 185 15.39 -9.43 -0.58
CA GLU A 185 14.78 -10.19 0.52
C GLU A 185 13.76 -11.21 -0.02
N HIS A 186 13.02 -10.87 -1.07
CA HIS A 186 12.18 -11.84 -1.79
C HIS A 186 13.02 -12.97 -2.41
N LEU A 187 14.16 -12.65 -3.03
CA LEU A 187 15.07 -13.67 -3.54
C LEU A 187 15.63 -14.58 -2.44
N HIS A 188 15.81 -14.09 -1.21
CA HIS A 188 16.18 -14.97 -0.09
C HIS A 188 15.09 -16.00 0.25
N ILE A 189 13.81 -15.68 0.04
CA ILE A 189 12.72 -16.66 0.21
C ILE A 189 12.91 -17.77 -0.83
N THR A 190 12.92 -17.41 -2.10
CA THR A 190 12.99 -18.38 -3.21
C THR A 190 14.30 -19.15 -3.23
N PHE A 191 15.44 -18.46 -3.06
CA PHE A 191 16.75 -19.06 -3.23
C PHE A 191 17.31 -19.73 -1.98
N ALA A 192 16.86 -19.34 -0.78
CA ALA A 192 17.35 -19.94 0.46
C ALA A 192 16.27 -20.68 1.23
N LYS A 193 15.13 -20.06 1.52
CA LYS A 193 14.11 -20.67 2.40
C LYS A 193 13.41 -21.86 1.74
N ASP A 194 13.03 -21.73 0.48
CA ASP A 194 12.30 -22.80 -0.23
C ASP A 194 13.22 -23.99 -0.49
N GLY A 195 14.44 -23.74 -0.97
CA GLY A 195 15.47 -24.77 -1.09
C GLY A 195 15.80 -25.44 0.24
N TRP A 196 15.88 -24.67 1.34
CA TRP A 196 16.07 -25.23 2.67
C TRP A 196 14.88 -26.10 3.11
N GLY A 197 13.66 -25.65 2.84
CA GLY A 197 12.41 -26.36 3.12
C GLY A 197 12.30 -27.69 2.36
N ALA A 198 12.76 -27.72 1.11
CA ALA A 198 12.82 -28.90 0.26
C ALA A 198 13.98 -29.86 0.62
N SER A 199 14.95 -29.40 1.41
CA SER A 199 16.09 -30.23 1.84
C SER A 199 15.76 -31.13 3.03
N ASN A 200 16.56 -32.17 3.23
CA ASN A 200 16.51 -33.01 4.43
C ASN A 200 17.24 -32.37 5.65
N LYS A 201 17.76 -31.14 5.52
CA LYS A 201 18.47 -30.35 6.54
C LYS A 201 19.79 -30.97 7.04
N ARG A 202 20.31 -32.01 6.36
CA ARG A 202 21.63 -32.60 6.63
C ARG A 202 22.51 -32.37 5.42
N ASP A 203 23.62 -31.65 5.60
CA ASP A 203 24.44 -31.21 4.46
C ASP A 203 23.55 -30.57 3.36
N ALA A 204 22.80 -29.55 3.79
CA ALA A 204 21.69 -29.01 3.00
C ALA A 204 22.17 -28.18 1.81
N PHE A 205 23.39 -27.63 1.84
CA PHE A 205 23.85 -26.68 0.84
C PHE A 205 23.88 -27.28 -0.57
N PRO A 206 24.48 -28.46 -0.83
CA PRO A 206 24.39 -29.10 -2.15
C PRO A 206 22.97 -29.43 -2.60
N GLN A 207 22.09 -29.78 -1.65
CA GLN A 207 20.67 -30.07 -1.93
C GLN A 207 19.92 -28.81 -2.36
N MET A 208 20.14 -27.68 -1.68
CA MET A 208 19.57 -26.38 -2.04
C MET A 208 20.01 -25.96 -3.44
N ILE A 209 21.31 -26.09 -3.78
CA ILE A 209 21.82 -25.78 -5.12
C ILE A 209 21.19 -26.69 -6.19
N THR A 210 21.02 -27.98 -5.88
CA THR A 210 20.40 -28.95 -6.81
C THR A 210 18.94 -28.61 -7.04
N TRP A 211 18.20 -28.29 -5.97
CA TRP A 211 16.81 -27.85 -6.05
C TRP A 211 16.68 -26.58 -6.89
N LEU A 212 17.55 -25.57 -6.69
CA LEU A 212 17.56 -24.35 -7.50
C LEU A 212 17.79 -24.63 -8.99
N SER A 213 18.78 -25.47 -9.32
CA SER A 213 19.04 -25.85 -10.72
C SER A 213 17.85 -26.56 -11.37
N GLN A 214 17.05 -27.31 -10.59
CA GLN A 214 15.83 -27.93 -11.09
C GLN A 214 14.74 -26.88 -11.35
N GLN A 215 14.53 -25.93 -10.43
CA GLN A 215 13.56 -24.85 -10.62
C GLN A 215 13.88 -23.99 -11.85
N GLU A 216 15.15 -23.63 -12.05
CA GLU A 216 15.59 -22.86 -13.24
C GLU A 216 15.31 -23.61 -14.55
N LYS A 217 15.53 -24.94 -14.57
CA LYS A 217 15.26 -25.78 -15.75
C LYS A 217 13.77 -25.88 -16.06
N VAL A 218 12.94 -26.04 -15.03
CA VAL A 218 11.47 -26.07 -15.19
C VAL A 218 10.99 -24.73 -15.74
N ALA A 219 11.38 -23.61 -15.12
CA ALA A 219 11.02 -22.28 -15.57
C ALA A 219 11.47 -22.01 -17.03
N SER A 220 12.69 -22.41 -17.39
CA SER A 220 13.20 -22.29 -18.76
C SER A 220 12.38 -23.10 -19.77
N PHE A 221 11.94 -24.31 -19.37
CA PHE A 221 11.12 -25.17 -20.20
C PHE A 221 9.70 -24.63 -20.37
N ASP A 222 9.09 -24.11 -19.30
CA ASP A 222 7.77 -23.48 -19.38
C ASP A 222 7.79 -22.22 -20.25
N PHE A 223 8.83 -21.38 -20.14
CA PHE A 223 9.05 -20.27 -21.05
C PHE A 223 9.15 -20.73 -22.51
N PHE A 224 9.94 -21.77 -22.78
CA PHE A 224 10.04 -22.35 -24.12
C PHE A 224 8.69 -22.85 -24.65
N ARG A 225 7.87 -23.50 -23.81
CA ARG A 225 6.52 -23.96 -24.19
C ARG A 225 5.60 -22.79 -24.54
N GLN A 226 5.58 -21.74 -23.72
CA GLN A 226 4.77 -20.55 -23.98
C GLN A 226 5.20 -19.86 -25.28
N TRP A 227 6.51 -19.64 -25.46
CA TRP A 227 7.07 -19.05 -26.67
C TRP A 227 6.71 -19.86 -27.92
N LYS A 228 6.85 -21.19 -27.86
CA LYS A 228 6.49 -22.08 -28.97
C LYS A 228 4.99 -22.01 -29.28
N SER A 229 4.13 -21.96 -28.27
CA SER A 229 2.68 -21.83 -28.47
C SER A 229 2.30 -20.50 -29.13
N HIS A 230 3.01 -19.41 -28.81
CA HIS A 230 2.82 -18.11 -29.45
C HIS A 230 3.20 -18.14 -30.94
N ILE A 231 4.33 -18.77 -31.28
CA ILE A 231 4.76 -18.93 -32.68
C ILE A 231 3.80 -19.82 -33.46
N GLU A 232 3.38 -20.95 -32.88
CA GLU A 232 2.43 -21.86 -33.53
C GLU A 232 1.07 -21.18 -33.79
N LEU A 233 0.65 -20.22 -32.94
CA LEU A 233 -0.54 -19.39 -33.16
C LEU A 233 -0.34 -18.36 -34.29
N GLU A 234 0.79 -17.65 -34.31
CA GLU A 234 1.15 -16.69 -35.36
C GLU A 234 1.31 -17.36 -36.74
N GLU A 235 1.93 -18.55 -36.80
CA GLU A 235 2.12 -19.31 -38.03
C GLU A 235 0.82 -19.95 -38.57
N SER A 236 -0.17 -20.19 -37.71
CA SER A 236 -1.46 -20.77 -38.09
C SER A 236 -2.38 -19.80 -38.84
N GLY A 237 -2.01 -18.51 -38.95
CA GLY A 237 -2.78 -17.50 -39.69
C GLY A 237 -4.15 -17.18 -39.08
N LEU A 238 -4.41 -17.59 -37.84
CA LEU A 238 -5.60 -17.21 -37.07
C LEU A 238 -5.32 -15.92 -36.29
N ASP A 239 -4.82 -14.90 -36.98
CA ASP A 239 -4.84 -13.53 -36.46
C ASP A 239 -6.26 -13.01 -36.64
N ASN A 240 -7.14 -13.38 -35.70
CA ASN A 240 -8.39 -12.65 -35.55
C ASN A 240 -8.02 -11.30 -34.94
N ASP A 241 -7.89 -10.31 -35.81
CA ASP A 241 -8.12 -8.90 -35.52
C ASP A 241 -9.51 -8.75 -34.85
N ALA A 242 -9.55 -9.02 -33.55
CA ALA A 242 -10.63 -8.69 -32.67
C ALA A 242 -10.00 -8.14 -31.39
N ASP A 243 -9.78 -6.83 -31.43
CA ASP A 243 -9.98 -6.02 -30.25
C ASP A 243 -11.26 -6.50 -29.53
N ASN A 244 -11.15 -6.52 -28.20
CA ASN A 244 -12.20 -6.68 -27.19
C ASN A 244 -12.51 -8.08 -26.62
N ASP A 245 -12.24 -8.14 -25.31
CA ASP A 245 -13.18 -8.55 -24.26
C ASP A 245 -13.41 -10.04 -23.99
N ALA A 246 -13.66 -10.27 -22.70
CA ALA A 246 -13.73 -11.51 -21.99
C ALA A 246 -14.55 -12.62 -22.68
N SER A 247 -14.01 -13.84 -22.67
CA SER A 247 -14.57 -14.94 -21.85
C SER A 247 -13.98 -16.29 -22.29
N VAL A 248 -13.41 -17.04 -21.35
CA VAL A 248 -13.51 -18.50 -21.39
C VAL A 248 -13.86 -18.98 -20.00
N THR A 249 -15.02 -19.60 -19.91
CA THR A 249 -15.55 -20.29 -18.75
C THR A 249 -15.35 -21.81 -18.89
N VAL A 250 -15.08 -22.43 -17.72
CA VAL A 250 -15.29 -23.85 -17.29
C VAL A 250 -14.28 -24.89 -17.85
N VAL A 251 -13.77 -25.92 -17.13
CA VAL A 251 -14.20 -26.69 -15.95
C VAL A 251 -12.98 -27.38 -15.26
N ASN A 252 -12.98 -27.38 -13.91
CA ASN A 252 -12.30 -28.20 -12.88
C ASN A 252 -11.17 -29.21 -13.21
N GLY A 253 -10.10 -29.13 -12.39
CA GLY A 253 -9.17 -30.23 -12.07
C GLY A 253 -7.84 -29.77 -11.46
N ASP A 254 -7.86 -29.40 -10.17
CA ASP A 254 -6.80 -29.32 -9.12
C ASP A 254 -5.30 -29.09 -9.47
N GLU A 255 -4.74 -28.06 -8.79
CA GLU A 255 -3.31 -27.78 -8.45
C GLU A 255 -2.35 -27.44 -9.61
N GLU A 256 -1.54 -26.37 -9.67
CA GLU A 256 -1.04 -25.32 -8.76
C GLU A 256 -0.72 -24.11 -9.67
N VAL A 257 -1.18 -22.90 -9.33
CA VAL A 257 -0.93 -21.69 -10.14
C VAL A 257 0.20 -20.89 -9.52
N VAL A 258 1.35 -20.86 -10.21
CA VAL A 258 2.40 -19.85 -10.02
C VAL A 258 1.86 -18.50 -10.53
N PRO A 259 1.85 -17.42 -9.73
CA PRO A 259 1.34 -16.15 -10.21
C PRO A 259 2.40 -15.44 -11.06
N GLU A 260 2.21 -15.44 -12.38
CA GLU A 260 2.82 -14.43 -13.26
C GLU A 260 2.17 -13.07 -12.97
N ASN A 261 2.92 -12.19 -12.28
CA ASN A 261 2.55 -10.79 -12.10
C ASN A 261 2.65 -10.03 -13.44
N LYS A 262 1.58 -10.13 -14.26
CA LYS A 262 1.25 -9.08 -15.22
C LYS A 262 0.43 -8.03 -14.47
N SER A 263 1.11 -7.05 -13.87
CA SER A 263 0.50 -5.84 -13.30
C SER A 263 -0.06 -4.94 -14.41
N LYS A 264 -1.11 -5.41 -15.11
CA LYS A 264 -2.07 -4.48 -15.72
C LYS A 264 -2.94 -3.94 -14.59
N VAL A 265 -2.47 -2.88 -13.94
CA VAL A 265 -3.20 -2.18 -12.88
C VAL A 265 -4.39 -1.44 -13.51
N ASN A 266 -5.46 -2.18 -13.78
CA ASN A 266 -6.73 -1.61 -14.20
C ASN A 266 -7.55 -1.27 -12.95
N PHE A 267 -7.94 0.00 -12.81
CA PHE A 267 -9.02 0.37 -11.89
C PHE A 267 -10.23 -0.52 -12.17
N GLY A 268 -10.62 -1.34 -11.19
CA GLY A 268 -11.63 -2.39 -11.37
C GLY A 268 -12.79 -2.23 -10.41
N ILE A 269 -14.00 -2.05 -10.94
CA ILE A 269 -15.24 -2.21 -10.16
C ILE A 269 -15.75 -3.63 -10.35
N GLN A 270 -15.82 -4.40 -9.27
CA GLN A 270 -16.36 -5.75 -9.23
C GLN A 270 -17.73 -5.73 -8.54
N LEU A 271 -18.77 -6.11 -9.30
CA LEU A 271 -20.14 -6.27 -8.84
C LEU A 271 -20.59 -7.72 -9.04
N ALA A 272 -21.50 -8.20 -8.19
CA ALA A 272 -22.11 -9.50 -8.39
C ALA A 272 -22.90 -9.52 -9.72
N LYS A 273 -22.75 -10.58 -10.52
CA LYS A 273 -23.43 -10.70 -11.84
C LYS A 273 -24.96 -10.56 -11.75
N ARG A 274 -25.55 -10.89 -10.61
CA ARG A 274 -26.98 -10.75 -10.34
C ARG A 274 -27.19 -9.90 -9.10
N ALA A 275 -28.14 -8.97 -9.15
CA ALA A 275 -28.53 -8.16 -8.00
C ALA A 275 -29.17 -9.04 -6.93
N PRO A 276 -28.73 -8.96 -5.66
CA PRO A 276 -29.41 -9.61 -4.54
C PRO A 276 -30.88 -9.19 -4.41
N GLU A 277 -31.20 -7.94 -4.77
CA GLU A 277 -32.55 -7.40 -4.77
C GLU A 277 -32.89 -6.82 -6.16
N PRO A 278 -33.38 -7.66 -7.09
CA PRO A 278 -33.77 -7.19 -8.41
C PRO A 278 -35.11 -6.44 -8.38
N ASN A 279 -35.29 -5.44 -9.25
CA ASN A 279 -36.53 -4.67 -9.42
C ASN A 279 -37.12 -4.09 -8.12
N LYS A 280 -36.27 -3.61 -7.21
CA LYS A 280 -36.72 -3.01 -5.95
C LYS A 280 -37.33 -1.62 -6.20
N PRO A 281 -38.55 -1.32 -5.71
CA PRO A 281 -39.16 -0.01 -5.89
C PRO A 281 -38.32 1.12 -5.28
N ILE A 282 -38.18 2.23 -6.00
CA ILE A 282 -37.32 3.37 -5.61
C ILE A 282 -37.70 3.95 -4.24
N VAL A 283 -39.01 3.99 -3.94
CA VAL A 283 -39.53 4.48 -2.66
C VAL A 283 -39.06 3.58 -1.51
N THR A 284 -39.08 2.26 -1.72
CA THR A 284 -38.60 1.28 -0.74
C THR A 284 -37.10 1.41 -0.51
N ILE A 285 -36.31 1.69 -1.56
CA ILE A 285 -34.87 1.94 -1.43
C ILE A 285 -34.62 3.16 -0.53
N ALA A 286 -35.33 4.26 -0.77
CA ALA A 286 -35.18 5.49 0.03
C ALA A 286 -35.53 5.25 1.52
N CYS A 287 -36.56 4.45 1.79
CA CYS A 287 -36.96 4.09 3.15
C CYS A 287 -35.97 3.16 3.84
N ASP A 288 -35.63 2.02 3.20
CA ASP A 288 -34.81 0.97 3.78
C ASP A 288 -33.37 1.43 4.06
N HIS A 289 -32.83 2.31 3.21
CA HIS A 289 -31.49 2.86 3.36
C HIS A 289 -31.46 4.20 4.10
N HIS A 290 -32.58 4.64 4.68
CA HIS A 290 -32.71 5.94 5.37
C HIS A 290 -32.18 7.13 4.53
N ALA A 291 -32.46 7.12 3.24
CA ALA A 291 -31.97 8.09 2.27
C ALA A 291 -33.12 8.96 1.72
N PRO A 292 -33.66 9.92 2.50
CA PRO A 292 -34.86 10.67 2.13
C PRO A 292 -34.67 11.57 0.90
N THR A 293 -33.43 11.95 0.61
CA THR A 293 -33.06 12.78 -0.56
C THR A 293 -32.67 11.94 -1.78
N PHE A 294 -32.77 10.60 -1.72
CA PHE A 294 -32.32 9.71 -2.79
C PHE A 294 -33.00 10.04 -4.12
N ILE A 295 -34.33 10.15 -4.14
CA ILE A 295 -35.11 10.43 -5.35
C ILE A 295 -34.73 11.79 -5.94
N THR A 296 -34.64 12.82 -5.09
CA THR A 296 -34.24 14.17 -5.48
C THR A 296 -32.84 14.17 -6.10
N SER A 297 -31.90 13.47 -5.46
CA SER A 297 -30.50 13.39 -5.90
C SER A 297 -30.38 12.62 -7.20
N LEU A 298 -31.11 11.52 -7.35
CA LEU A 298 -31.16 10.70 -8.57
C LEU A 298 -31.67 11.50 -9.77
N LYS A 299 -32.76 12.27 -9.60
CA LYS A 299 -33.28 13.15 -10.67
C LYS A 299 -32.25 14.18 -11.12
N LEU A 300 -31.57 14.81 -10.17
CA LEU A 300 -30.54 15.81 -10.48
C LEU A 300 -29.31 15.18 -11.14
N PHE A 301 -28.89 14.00 -10.68
CA PHE A 301 -27.78 13.25 -11.26
C PHE A 301 -28.07 12.86 -12.72
N LEU A 302 -29.23 12.25 -12.98
CA LEU A 302 -29.64 11.89 -14.34
C LEU A 302 -29.76 13.11 -15.26
N ASN A 303 -30.28 14.23 -14.76
CA ASN A 303 -30.33 15.49 -15.52
C ASN A 303 -28.93 16.01 -15.87
N GLY A 304 -27.93 15.80 -14.99
CA GLY A 304 -26.53 16.15 -15.26
C GLY A 304 -25.87 15.31 -16.35
N LEU A 305 -26.36 14.08 -16.57
CA LEU A 305 -25.90 13.21 -17.66
C LEU A 305 -26.54 13.54 -19.01
N CYS A 306 -27.59 14.38 -19.04
CA CYS A 306 -28.24 14.77 -20.28
C CYS A 306 -27.36 15.76 -21.09
N PRO A 307 -27.30 15.65 -22.43
CA PRO A 307 -26.55 16.58 -23.28
C PRO A 307 -26.98 18.05 -23.15
N LYS A 308 -28.24 18.28 -22.76
CA LYS A 308 -28.82 19.59 -22.45
C LYS A 308 -29.56 19.51 -21.11
N PRO A 309 -28.89 19.76 -19.98
CA PRO A 309 -29.51 19.70 -18.66
C PRO A 309 -30.63 20.73 -18.53
N GLN A 310 -31.75 20.31 -17.95
CA GLN A 310 -32.86 21.22 -17.62
C GLN A 310 -32.53 22.04 -16.37
N SER A 311 -33.31 23.09 -16.13
CA SER A 311 -33.25 23.83 -14.87
C SER A 311 -33.52 22.90 -13.68
N ARG A 312 -32.90 23.19 -12.53
CA ARG A 312 -33.07 22.38 -11.31
C ARG A 312 -34.55 22.18 -10.95
N THR A 313 -35.35 23.23 -11.10
CA THR A 313 -36.78 23.21 -10.76
C THR A 313 -37.56 22.27 -11.66
N ASP A 314 -37.23 22.25 -12.96
CA ASP A 314 -37.90 21.41 -13.94
C ASP A 314 -37.46 19.95 -13.79
N ALA A 315 -36.16 19.71 -13.60
CA ALA A 315 -35.61 18.37 -13.38
C ALA A 315 -36.26 17.65 -12.18
N LEU A 316 -36.62 18.39 -11.12
CA LEU A 316 -37.30 17.82 -9.95
C LEU A 316 -38.77 17.45 -10.22
N LYS A 317 -39.44 18.17 -11.13
CA LYS A 317 -40.83 17.92 -11.53
C LYS A 317 -40.94 16.78 -12.55
N THR A 318 -39.90 16.56 -13.35
CA THR A 318 -39.85 15.48 -14.34
C THR A 318 -39.96 14.12 -13.64
N PRO A 319 -40.88 13.23 -14.08
CA PRO A 319 -40.98 11.87 -13.55
C PRO A 319 -39.77 11.04 -13.99
N LEU A 320 -39.36 10.08 -13.16
CA LEU A 320 -38.33 9.12 -13.55
C LEU A 320 -38.91 8.15 -14.59
N PRO A 321 -38.13 7.71 -15.59
CA PRO A 321 -38.60 6.79 -16.61
C PRO A 321 -38.78 5.33 -16.11
N PHE A 322 -38.46 5.06 -14.85
CA PHE A 322 -38.56 3.78 -14.18
C PHE A 322 -38.98 4.00 -12.72
N ASP A 323 -39.62 2.99 -12.14
CA ASP A 323 -40.15 2.99 -10.76
C ASP A 323 -39.36 2.07 -9.81
N SER A 324 -38.46 1.26 -10.37
CA SER A 324 -37.72 0.22 -9.69
C SER A 324 -36.28 0.13 -10.22
N LEU A 325 -35.37 -0.35 -9.36
CA LEU A 325 -33.96 -0.50 -9.65
C LEU A 325 -33.45 -1.84 -9.09
N ASN A 326 -32.43 -2.38 -9.75
CA ASN A 326 -31.66 -3.48 -9.21
C ASN A 326 -30.71 -2.94 -8.13
N VAL A 327 -30.74 -3.53 -6.93
CA VAL A 327 -29.94 -3.08 -5.79
C VAL A 327 -28.85 -4.09 -5.46
N TRP A 328 -27.62 -3.60 -5.40
CA TRP A 328 -26.46 -4.31 -4.89
C TRP A 328 -26.06 -3.70 -3.55
N HIS A 329 -25.93 -4.54 -2.53
CA HIS A 329 -25.52 -4.11 -1.19
C HIS A 329 -24.01 -4.02 -1.01
N GLN A 330 -23.25 -4.52 -2.00
CA GLN A 330 -21.80 -4.55 -1.96
C GLN A 330 -21.23 -4.29 -3.35
N VAL A 331 -20.20 -3.46 -3.40
CA VAL A 331 -19.35 -3.28 -4.56
C VAL A 331 -17.90 -3.39 -4.12
N LYS A 332 -17.09 -4.13 -4.88
CA LYS A 332 -15.66 -4.22 -4.63
C LYS A 332 -14.94 -3.28 -5.60
N ILE A 333 -14.12 -2.38 -5.09
CA ILE A 333 -13.37 -1.38 -5.86
C ILE A 333 -11.89 -1.69 -5.68
N ALA A 334 -11.15 -1.81 -6.77
CA ALA A 334 -9.70 -1.91 -6.75
C ALA A 334 -9.10 -0.61 -7.30
N PRO A 335 -8.77 0.39 -6.45
CA PRO A 335 -8.05 1.57 -6.90
C PRO A 335 -6.63 1.21 -7.42
N LEU A 336 -6.08 2.07 -8.28
CA LEU A 336 -4.66 2.02 -8.62
C LEU A 336 -3.86 2.19 -7.33
N SER A 337 -3.06 1.19 -6.97
CA SER A 337 -2.15 1.29 -5.84
C SER A 337 -1.00 2.24 -6.18
N LEU A 338 -0.68 3.15 -5.25
CA LEU A 338 0.53 3.98 -5.32
C LEU A 338 1.78 3.19 -4.88
N PHE A 339 1.60 2.00 -4.32
CA PHE A 339 2.67 1.12 -3.87
C PHE A 339 2.60 -0.17 -4.68
N GLU A 340 3.68 -0.54 -5.37
CA GLU A 340 3.75 -1.69 -6.28
C GLU A 340 3.36 -3.03 -5.61
N ASP A 341 3.41 -3.09 -4.26
CA ASP A 341 3.18 -4.31 -3.48
C ASP A 341 1.81 -4.43 -2.78
N GLU A 342 0.91 -3.44 -2.89
CA GLU A 342 -0.42 -3.51 -2.26
C GLU A 342 -1.54 -3.68 -3.31
N GLU A 343 -2.10 -4.88 -3.46
CA GLU A 343 -3.44 -5.04 -4.05
C GLU A 343 -4.48 -4.41 -3.13
N LEU A 344 -4.69 -3.10 -3.29
CA LEU A 344 -5.75 -2.40 -2.59
C LEU A 344 -7.09 -2.77 -3.23
N SER A 345 -7.87 -3.59 -2.53
CA SER A 345 -9.26 -3.82 -2.90
C SER A 345 -10.18 -3.53 -1.72
N GLU A 346 -11.12 -2.60 -1.94
CA GLU A 346 -12.13 -2.20 -0.97
C GLU A 346 -13.43 -2.94 -1.26
N THR A 347 -14.10 -3.42 -0.22
CA THR A 347 -15.52 -3.77 -0.35
C THR A 347 -16.35 -2.71 0.33
N VAL A 348 -17.02 -1.92 -0.48
CA VAL A 348 -17.96 -0.90 -0.05
C VAL A 348 -19.29 -1.58 0.19
N LYS A 349 -19.85 -1.41 1.39
CA LYS A 349 -21.15 -1.98 1.76
C LYS A 349 -22.18 -0.90 2.03
N ALA A 350 -23.35 -1.08 1.45
CA ALA A 350 -24.56 -0.33 1.75
C ALA A 350 -25.65 -1.32 2.14
N LEU A 351 -25.56 -1.83 3.37
CA LEU A 351 -26.47 -2.85 3.91
C LEU A 351 -27.52 -2.18 4.81
N PRO A 352 -28.81 -2.19 4.41
CA PRO A 352 -29.89 -1.87 5.33
C PRO A 352 -29.96 -2.96 6.42
N ILE A 353 -30.72 -2.72 7.49
CA ILE A 353 -30.86 -3.64 8.63
C ILE A 353 -31.09 -5.07 8.12
N TRP A 354 -30.18 -5.99 8.46
CA TRP A 354 -30.13 -7.35 7.93
C TRP A 354 -30.54 -8.36 9.00
N LYS A 355 -30.98 -9.56 8.60
CA LYS A 355 -31.51 -10.61 9.50
C LYS A 355 -30.59 -11.02 10.66
N HIS A 356 -29.30 -10.65 10.60
CA HIS A 356 -28.28 -10.97 11.62
C HIS A 356 -27.55 -9.73 12.18
N SER A 357 -28.02 -8.50 11.92
CA SER A 357 -27.42 -7.28 12.47
C SER A 357 -28.48 -6.23 12.78
N GLU A 358 -28.50 -5.75 14.03
CA GLU A 358 -29.38 -4.66 14.48
C GLU A 358 -28.88 -3.28 14.02
N ILE A 359 -27.67 -3.19 13.47
CA ILE A 359 -27.03 -1.93 13.06
C ILE A 359 -26.89 -1.92 11.54
N SER A 360 -27.35 -0.83 10.91
CA SER A 360 -27.16 -0.57 9.49
C SER A 360 -25.70 -0.22 9.18
N ARG A 361 -25.19 -0.67 8.03
CA ARG A 361 -23.79 -0.42 7.61
C ARG A 361 -23.76 0.32 6.29
N PHE A 362 -23.27 1.55 6.34
CA PHE A 362 -23.08 2.42 5.18
C PHE A 362 -21.62 2.87 5.12
N ASP A 363 -20.82 2.18 4.33
CA ASP A 363 -19.45 2.59 4.04
C ASP A 363 -19.51 3.82 3.11
N THR A 364 -18.74 4.87 3.42
CA THR A 364 -18.72 6.11 2.61
C THR A 364 -17.55 6.08 1.65
N VAL A 365 -17.82 6.34 0.37
CA VAL A 365 -16.80 6.41 -0.69
C VAL A 365 -16.80 7.78 -1.31
N LEU A 366 -15.62 8.37 -1.44
CA LEU A 366 -15.41 9.61 -2.19
C LEU A 366 -14.94 9.25 -3.60
N VAL A 367 -15.80 9.47 -4.59
CA VAL A 367 -15.45 9.26 -6.00
C VAL A 367 -15.07 10.61 -6.62
N LEU A 368 -13.85 10.69 -7.16
CA LEU A 368 -13.37 11.85 -7.91
C LEU A 368 -13.79 11.70 -9.37
N ASP A 369 -14.80 12.47 -9.77
CA ASP A 369 -15.50 12.38 -11.06
C ASP A 369 -14.85 13.16 -12.22
N SER A 370 -13.61 13.67 -12.07
CA SER A 370 -12.93 14.38 -13.16
C SER A 370 -11.42 14.51 -12.97
N ASN A 371 -10.68 14.47 -14.07
CA ASN A 371 -9.21 14.65 -14.13
C ASN A 371 -8.71 16.02 -13.62
N ALA A 372 -9.60 17.00 -13.40
CA ALA A 372 -9.27 18.33 -12.91
C ALA A 372 -9.35 18.47 -11.37
N ARG A 373 -9.71 17.42 -10.64
CA ARG A 373 -9.88 17.48 -9.18
C ARG A 373 -8.64 16.93 -8.47
N GLU A 374 -7.84 17.82 -7.90
CA GLU A 374 -6.80 17.45 -6.94
C GLU A 374 -7.44 16.93 -5.63
N SER A 375 -6.82 15.91 -5.04
CA SER A 375 -7.12 15.46 -3.67
C SER A 375 -6.79 16.60 -2.70
N THR A 376 -7.80 17.42 -2.39
CA THR A 376 -7.69 18.44 -1.36
C THR A 376 -8.13 17.80 -0.05
N GLY A 377 -7.15 17.34 0.74
CA GLY A 377 -7.37 17.07 2.15
C GLY A 377 -8.09 18.26 2.80
N VAL A 378 -9.02 17.99 3.70
CA VAL A 378 -9.89 19.00 4.32
C VAL A 378 -9.02 20.10 4.94
N ALA A 379 -9.01 21.29 4.34
CA ALA A 379 -8.36 22.45 4.93
C ALA A 379 -9.08 22.79 6.24
N GLY A 380 -8.48 22.40 7.36
CA GLY A 380 -9.02 22.67 8.69
C GLY A 380 -9.16 24.18 8.90
N LYS A 381 -10.38 24.66 9.12
CA LYS A 381 -10.60 26.02 9.63
C LYS A 381 -10.18 26.04 11.09
N LYS A 382 -9.15 26.84 11.42
CA LYS A 382 -8.91 27.29 12.80
C LYS A 382 -10.20 27.96 13.31
N LYS A 383 -10.75 27.44 14.39
CA LYS A 383 -11.61 28.22 15.29
C LYS A 383 -10.73 28.81 16.39
#